data_AF-A0A8J7VCG7-F1
#
_entry.id   AF-A0A8J7VCG7-F1
#
_cell.length_a   1.000
_cell.length_b   1.000
_cell.length_c   1.000
_cell.angle_alpha   90.00
_cell.angle_beta   90.00
_cell.angle_gamma   90.00
#
_symmetry.space_group_name_H-M   'P 1'
#
loop_
_entity.id
_entity.type
_entity.pdbx_description
1 polymer ?
#
loop_
_entity_poly.entity_id
_entity_poly.type
_entity_poly.pdbx_seq_one_letter_code
_entity_poly.pdbx_strand_id
1 'polypeptide(L)'
;MKPPPPNANTNKIVVLLLAWFVFFGTAGLAAVAMRQEIFRTANQNRVIEGELADVTRKLDEIRAQIAAAESVQALLDRNQTMRLALATPQERQVVRVGSDPSIELARKRNAESLILSSTSGENLGNTFAVRFERASYRR
;
A
#
# COMPACT_ATOMS: atom_id res chain seq x y z
N MET A 1 9.99 62.31 -49.30
CA MET A 1 9.77 60.92 -48.81
C MET A 1 10.51 59.98 -49.75
N LYS A 2 11.54 59.28 -49.26
CA LYS A 2 12.41 58.42 -50.08
C LYS A 2 11.62 57.15 -50.42
N PRO A 3 11.46 56.78 -51.71
CA PRO A 3 10.68 55.59 -52.06
C PRO A 3 11.32 54.36 -51.41
N PRO A 4 10.50 53.44 -50.86
CA PRO A 4 11.02 52.23 -50.22
C PRO A 4 11.85 51.45 -51.24
N PRO A 5 13.06 50.99 -50.85
CA PRO A 5 13.95 50.32 -51.79
C PRO A 5 13.31 49.00 -52.25
N PRO A 6 13.36 48.66 -53.55
CA PRO A 6 12.60 47.57 -54.17
C PRO A 6 12.95 46.15 -53.65
N ASN A 7 13.98 46.01 -52.83
CA ASN A 7 14.42 44.76 -52.19
C ASN A 7 13.75 44.49 -50.82
N ALA A 8 12.99 45.44 -50.27
CA ALA A 8 12.38 45.29 -48.95
C ALA A 8 11.34 44.16 -48.88
N ASN A 9 10.57 43.95 -49.95
CA ASN A 9 9.55 42.89 -50.00
C ASN A 9 10.18 41.50 -50.20
N THR A 10 11.24 41.41 -51.02
CA THR A 10 11.99 40.18 -51.23
C THR A 10 12.65 39.71 -49.93
N ASN A 11 13.30 40.62 -49.19
CA ASN A 11 13.91 40.28 -47.91
C ASN A 11 12.87 39.75 -46.89
N LYS A 12 11.68 40.36 -46.84
CA LYS A 12 10.59 39.88 -45.97
C LYS A 12 10.14 38.47 -46.31
N ILE A 13 9.98 38.14 -47.59
CA ILE A 13 9.58 36.80 -48.04
C ILE A 13 10.66 35.77 -47.70
N VAL A 14 11.94 36.11 -47.92
CA VAL A 14 13.07 35.24 -47.58
C VAL A 14 13.12 34.95 -46.09
N VAL A 15 12.96 35.97 -45.24
CA VAL A 15 12.92 35.79 -43.77
C VAL A 15 11.72 34.95 -43.34
N LEU A 16 10.55 35.15 -43.95
CA LEU A 16 9.35 34.35 -43.66
C LEU A 16 9.55 32.87 -44.00
N LEU A 17 10.13 32.57 -45.17
CA LEU A 17 10.44 31.20 -45.57
C LEU A 17 11.46 30.55 -44.64
N LEU A 18 12.48 31.30 -44.23
CA LEU A 18 13.51 30.81 -43.31
C LEU A 18 12.91 30.53 -41.93
N ALA A 19 12.01 31.40 -41.45
CA ALA A 19 11.28 31.19 -40.20
C ALA A 19 10.39 29.93 -40.27
N TRP A 20 9.66 29.75 -41.38
CA TRP A 20 8.88 28.53 -41.60
C TRP A 20 9.74 27.28 -41.64
N PHE A 21 10.89 27.33 -42.31
CA PHE A 21 11.80 26.19 -42.40
C PHE A 21 12.38 25.81 -41.04
N VAL A 22 12.78 26.79 -40.23
CA VAL A 22 13.23 26.56 -38.85
C VAL A 22 12.09 25.96 -38.01
N PHE A 23 10.88 26.49 -38.14
CA PHE A 23 9.73 26.00 -37.38
C PHE A 23 9.39 24.55 -37.71
N PHE A 24 9.38 24.19 -39.00
CA PHE A 24 9.20 22.80 -39.44
C PHE A 24 10.36 21.90 -39.02
N GLY A 25 11.59 22.41 -39.08
CA GLY A 25 12.78 21.70 -38.60
C GLY A 25 12.68 21.34 -37.11
N THR A 26 12.28 22.29 -36.27
CA THR A 26 12.11 22.06 -34.83
C THR A 26 10.93 21.14 -34.52
N ALA A 27 9.82 21.27 -35.26
CA ALA A 27 8.65 20.41 -35.09
C ALA A 27 8.98 18.94 -35.44
N GLY A 28 9.77 18.71 -36.48
CA GLY A 28 10.23 17.37 -36.85
C GLY A 28 11.11 16.73 -35.79
N LEU A 29 12.05 17.49 -35.21
CA LEU A 29 12.90 17.01 -34.11
C LEU A 29 12.09 16.71 -32.84
N ALA A 30 11.12 17.56 -32.49
CA ALA A 30 10.22 17.33 -31.36
C ALA A 30 9.39 16.05 -31.53
N ALA A 31 8.90 15.77 -32.75
CA ALA A 31 8.13 14.55 -33.04
C ALA A 31 8.97 13.28 -32.85
N VAL A 32 10.25 13.31 -33.24
CA VAL A 32 11.17 12.17 -33.04
C VAL A 32 11.49 11.99 -31.55
N ALA A 33 11.72 13.08 -30.81
CA ALA A 33 11.99 13.02 -29.38
C ALA A 33 10.80 12.39 -28.62
N MET A 34 9.56 12.83 -28.90
CA MET A 34 8.36 12.23 -28.30
C MET A 34 8.22 10.75 -28.62
N ARG A 35 8.56 10.33 -29.85
CA ARG A 35 8.52 8.91 -30.22
C ARG A 35 9.47 8.07 -29.38
N GLN A 36 10.68 8.56 -29.11
CA GLN A 36 11.65 7.86 -28.27
C GLN A 36 11.15 7.74 -26.82
N GLU A 37 10.51 8.78 -26.29
CA GLU A 37 9.91 8.76 -24.95
C GLU A 37 8.74 7.76 -24.87
N ILE A 38 7.88 7.69 -25.88
CA ILE A 38 6.77 6.72 -25.92
C ILE A 38 7.30 5.28 -25.87
N PHE A 39 8.35 4.97 -26.62
CA PHE A 39 8.94 3.62 -26.59
C PHE A 39 9.60 3.31 -25.25
N ARG A 40 10.26 4.28 -24.62
CA ARG A 40 10.85 4.11 -23.28
C ARG A 40 9.78 3.86 -22.23
N THR A 41 8.72 4.66 -22.22
CA THR A 41 7.60 4.53 -21.28
C THR A 41 6.83 3.23 -21.50
N ALA A 42 6.59 2.82 -22.75
CA ALA A 42 5.92 1.55 -23.05
C ALA A 42 6.75 0.34 -22.57
N ASN A 43 8.07 0.39 -22.70
CA ASN A 43 8.93 -0.68 -22.18
C ASN A 43 8.94 -0.72 -20.65
N GLN A 44 8.98 0.44 -19.99
CA GLN A 44 8.89 0.53 -18.53
C GLN A 44 7.56 0.00 -18.01
N ASN A 45 6.44 0.35 -18.67
CA ASN A 45 5.12 -0.19 -18.31
C ASN A 45 5.07 -1.71 -18.45
N ARG A 46 5.62 -2.28 -19.53
CA ARG A 46 5.69 -3.74 -19.71
C ARG A 46 6.48 -4.46 -18.64
N VAL A 47 7.58 -3.86 -18.18
CA VAL A 47 8.37 -4.42 -17.08
C VAL A 47 7.56 -4.42 -15.78
N ILE A 48 6.91 -3.31 -15.46
CA ILE A 48 6.07 -3.19 -14.26
C ILE A 48 4.88 -4.15 -14.31
N GLU A 49 4.23 -4.30 -15.46
CA GLU A 49 3.14 -5.27 -15.67
C GLU A 49 3.60 -6.72 -15.44
N GLY A 50 4.82 -7.06 -15.89
CA GLY A 50 5.42 -8.36 -15.66
C GLY A 50 5.70 -8.62 -14.17
N GLU A 51 6.33 -7.67 -13.49
CA GLU A 51 6.59 -7.76 -12.05
C GLU A 51 5.30 -7.89 -11.23
N LEU A 52 4.25 -7.15 -11.62
CA LEU A 52 2.95 -7.24 -10.97
C LEU A 52 2.34 -8.64 -11.11
N ALA A 53 2.37 -9.22 -12.33
CA ALA A 53 1.87 -10.56 -12.56
C ALA A 53 2.61 -11.62 -11.73
N ASP A 54 3.93 -11.49 -11.62
CA ASP A 54 4.75 -12.38 -10.80
C ASP A 54 4.44 -12.25 -9.30
N VAL A 55 4.28 -11.03 -8.80
CA VAL A 55 3.91 -10.78 -7.40
C VAL A 55 2.51 -11.32 -7.11
N THR A 56 1.54 -11.08 -7.99
CA THR A 56 0.18 -11.62 -7.84
C THR A 56 0.19 -13.14 -7.80
N ARG A 57 0.96 -13.79 -8.69
CA ARG A 57 1.08 -15.26 -8.67
C ARG A 57 1.68 -15.79 -7.38
N LYS A 58 2.74 -15.15 -6.86
CA LYS A 58 3.33 -15.51 -5.56
C LYS A 58 2.34 -15.30 -4.42
N LEU A 59 1.55 -14.23 -4.48
CA LEU A 59 0.52 -13.93 -3.48
C LEU A 59 -0.57 -15.01 -3.50
N ASP A 60 -1.05 -15.40 -4.67
CA ASP A 60 -2.05 -16.46 -4.81
C ASP A 60 -1.52 -17.82 -4.35
N GLU A 61 -0.25 -18.12 -4.63
CA GLU A 61 0.40 -19.32 -4.12
C GLU A 61 0.47 -19.32 -2.57
N ILE A 62 0.91 -18.22 -1.97
CA ILE A 62 0.95 -18.07 -0.51
C ILE A 62 -0.45 -18.17 0.09
N ARG A 63 -1.45 -17.52 -0.52
CA ARG A 63 -2.85 -17.62 -0.08
C ARG A 63 -3.36 -19.06 -0.14
N ALA A 64 -3.03 -19.79 -1.20
CA ALA A 64 -3.39 -21.20 -1.31
C ALA A 64 -2.73 -22.05 -0.22
N GLN A 65 -1.45 -21.78 0.11
CA GLN A 65 -0.74 -22.45 1.20
C GLN A 65 -1.36 -22.12 2.57
N ILE A 66 -1.70 -20.85 2.82
CA ILE A 66 -2.37 -20.43 4.05
C ILE A 66 -3.74 -21.09 4.16
N ALA A 67 -4.55 -21.05 3.11
CA ALA A 67 -5.88 -21.68 3.10
C ALA A 67 -5.80 -23.20 3.35
N ALA A 68 -4.77 -23.87 2.81
CA ALA A 68 -4.52 -25.28 3.09
C ALA A 68 -4.15 -25.52 4.57
N ALA A 69 -3.31 -24.66 5.15
CA ALA A 69 -2.86 -24.75 6.54
C ALA A 69 -3.94 -24.35 7.57
N GLU A 70 -4.82 -23.41 7.22
CA GLU A 70 -5.95 -22.96 8.05
C GLU A 70 -7.17 -23.89 7.95
N SER A 71 -7.13 -24.92 7.10
CA SER A 71 -8.21 -25.89 7.02
C SER A 71 -8.41 -26.58 8.38
N VAL A 72 -9.68 -26.76 8.77
CA VAL A 72 -10.05 -27.36 10.06
C VAL A 72 -9.40 -28.73 10.24
N GLN A 73 -9.28 -29.50 9.17
CA GLN A 73 -8.62 -30.80 9.17
C GLN A 73 -7.12 -30.69 9.50
N ALA A 74 -6.39 -29.76 8.86
CA ALA A 74 -4.97 -29.53 9.14
C ALA A 74 -4.74 -29.07 10.59
N LEU A 75 -5.64 -28.24 11.14
CA LEU A 75 -5.58 -27.78 12.53
C LEU A 75 -5.83 -28.92 13.52
N LEU A 76 -6.75 -29.84 13.22
CA LEU A 76 -7.02 -31.02 14.05
C LEU A 76 -5.86 -32.01 14.04
N ASP A 77 -5.28 -32.28 12.87
CA ASP A 77 -4.11 -33.16 12.73
C ASP A 77 -2.90 -32.58 13.48
N ARG A 78 -2.70 -31.25 13.40
CA ARG A 78 -1.65 -30.56 14.16
C ARG A 78 -1.91 -30.61 15.66
N ASN A 79 -3.16 -30.49 16.09
CA ASN A 79 -3.56 -30.62 17.49
C ASN A 79 -3.19 -31.98 18.08
N GLN A 80 -3.51 -33.05 17.34
CA GLN A 80 -3.20 -34.42 17.71
C GLN A 80 -1.69 -34.66 17.75
N THR A 81 -0.97 -34.20 16.73
CA THR A 81 0.49 -34.34 16.64
C THR A 81 1.20 -33.63 17.80
N MET A 82 0.75 -32.43 18.16
CA MET A 82 1.34 -31.63 19.25
C MET A 82 0.79 -31.98 20.63
N ARG A 83 -0.15 -32.94 20.75
CA ARG A 83 -0.81 -33.33 22.01
C ARG A 83 -1.39 -32.14 22.78
N LEU A 84 -1.91 -31.16 22.06
CA LEU A 84 -2.40 -29.91 22.65
C LEU A 84 -3.71 -30.10 23.42
N ALA A 85 -4.39 -31.25 23.27
CA ALA A 85 -5.65 -31.61 23.93
C ALA A 85 -6.71 -30.49 23.83
N LEU A 86 -6.68 -29.71 22.74
CA LEU A 86 -7.68 -28.66 22.54
C LEU A 86 -8.97 -29.33 22.09
N ALA A 87 -10.09 -28.96 22.69
CA ALA A 87 -11.40 -29.47 22.32
C ALA A 87 -11.70 -29.16 20.85
N THR A 88 -12.29 -30.13 20.14
CA THR A 88 -12.74 -29.94 18.76
C THR A 88 -13.67 -28.72 18.68
N PRO A 89 -13.38 -27.74 17.82
CA PRO A 89 -14.19 -26.53 17.74
C PRO A 89 -15.62 -26.89 17.32
N GLN A 90 -16.61 -26.47 18.12
CA GLN A 90 -18.01 -26.67 17.80
C GLN A 90 -18.43 -25.69 16.69
N GLU A 91 -19.31 -26.11 15.79
CA GLU A 91 -19.73 -25.30 14.63
C GLU A 91 -20.38 -23.96 15.02
N ARG A 92 -20.97 -23.87 16.22
CA ARG A 92 -21.48 -22.63 16.82
C ARG A 92 -20.39 -21.62 17.21
N GLN A 93 -19.15 -22.09 17.40
CA GLN A 93 -17.97 -21.26 17.73
C GLN A 93 -17.18 -20.87 16.48
N VAL A 94 -17.48 -21.47 15.32
CA VAL A 94 -16.83 -21.17 14.04
C VAL A 94 -17.57 -20.02 13.37
N VAL A 95 -17.13 -18.79 13.64
CA VAL A 95 -17.61 -17.60 12.93
C VAL A 95 -16.83 -17.47 11.63
N ARG A 96 -17.51 -17.65 10.48
CA ARG A 96 -16.92 -17.36 9.16
C ARG A 96 -16.89 -15.86 8.96
N VAL A 97 -15.76 -15.24 9.25
CA VAL A 97 -15.57 -13.80 9.09
C VAL A 97 -15.33 -13.50 7.62
N GLY A 98 -16.13 -12.60 7.04
CA GLY A 98 -16.00 -12.18 5.64
C GLY A 98 -14.92 -11.10 5.41
N SER A 99 -14.38 -10.53 6.48
CA SER A 99 -13.22 -9.62 6.49
C SER A 99 -11.93 -10.37 6.82
N ASP A 100 -10.78 -9.76 6.51
CA ASP A 100 -9.46 -10.32 6.80
C ASP A 100 -9.35 -10.68 8.30
N PRO A 101 -9.22 -11.98 8.65
CA PRO A 101 -9.25 -12.44 10.03
C PRO A 101 -8.07 -11.88 10.85
N SER A 102 -6.97 -11.52 10.19
CA SER A 102 -5.80 -10.95 10.86
C SER A 102 -6.09 -9.56 11.48
N ILE A 103 -6.88 -8.74 10.80
CA ILE A 103 -7.26 -7.39 11.27
C ILE A 103 -8.21 -7.49 12.47
N GLU A 104 -9.17 -8.41 12.41
CA GLU A 104 -10.12 -8.63 13.49
C GLU A 104 -9.46 -9.24 14.74
N LEU A 105 -8.54 -10.18 14.57
CA LEU A 105 -7.73 -10.70 15.68
C LEU A 105 -6.81 -9.63 16.28
N ALA A 106 -6.18 -8.80 15.45
CA ALA A 106 -5.35 -7.69 15.94
C ALA A 106 -6.19 -6.66 16.71
N ARG A 107 -7.39 -6.33 16.21
CA ARG A 107 -8.34 -5.45 16.89
C ARG A 107 -8.77 -6.02 18.24
N LYS A 108 -9.13 -7.31 18.29
CA LYS A 108 -9.53 -7.98 19.53
C LYS A 108 -8.39 -8.03 20.54
N ARG A 109 -7.19 -8.43 20.11
CA ARG A 109 -5.98 -8.44 20.95
C ARG A 109 -5.65 -7.06 21.51
N ASN A 110 -5.74 -6.02 20.68
CA ASN A 110 -5.49 -4.64 21.12
C ASN A 110 -6.54 -4.19 22.15
N ALA A 111 -7.81 -4.51 21.94
CA ALA A 111 -8.87 -4.23 22.92
C ALA A 111 -8.63 -4.93 24.27
N GLU A 112 -8.26 -6.22 24.25
CA GLU A 112 -7.95 -6.98 25.47
C GLU A 112 -6.72 -6.44 26.20
N SER A 113 -5.67 -6.05 25.48
CA SER A 113 -4.47 -5.44 26.07
C SER A 113 -4.76 -4.08 26.72
N LEU A 114 -5.67 -3.30 26.13
CA LEU A 114 -6.10 -2.01 26.66
C LEU A 114 -6.86 -2.20 27.98
N ILE A 115 -7.80 -3.14 28.03
CA ILE A 115 -8.60 -3.46 29.22
C ILE A 115 -7.69 -3.97 30.35
N LEU A 116 -6.72 -4.84 30.05
CA LEU A 116 -5.79 -5.35 31.06
C LEU A 116 -4.91 -4.23 31.65
N SER A 117 -4.49 -3.28 30.81
CA SER A 117 -3.70 -2.11 31.23
C SER A 117 -4.51 -1.13 32.08
N SER A 118 -5.79 -0.91 31.78
CA SER A 118 -6.66 -0.05 32.58
C SER A 118 -6.98 -0.68 33.94
N THR A 119 -7.23 -1.99 34.00
CA THR A 119 -7.46 -2.70 35.26
C THR A 119 -6.20 -2.78 36.14
N SER A 120 -5.01 -2.83 35.53
CA SER A 120 -3.73 -2.79 36.27
C SER A 120 -3.42 -1.41 36.85
N GLY A 121 -3.87 -0.33 36.18
CA GLY A 121 -3.77 1.05 36.67
C GLY A 121 -4.71 1.35 37.85
N GLU A 122 -5.93 0.81 37.83
CA GLU A 122 -6.90 0.97 38.94
C GLU A 122 -6.43 0.32 40.24
N ASN A 123 -5.75 -0.84 40.16
CA ASN A 123 -5.25 -1.52 41.36
C ASN A 123 -4.07 -0.77 42.03
N LEU A 124 -3.24 -0.08 41.23
CA LEU A 124 -2.18 0.78 41.75
C LEU A 124 -2.74 2.08 42.36
N GLY A 125 -3.79 2.65 41.78
CA GLY A 125 -4.50 3.83 42.32
C GLY A 125 -5.17 3.55 43.67
N ASN A 126 -5.89 2.43 43.80
CA ASN A 126 -6.54 2.06 45.07
C ASN A 126 -5.53 1.66 46.16
N THR A 127 -4.41 1.03 45.79
CA THR A 127 -3.36 0.69 46.78
C THR A 127 -2.63 1.94 47.30
N PHE A 128 -2.46 2.97 46.46
CA PHE A 128 -1.89 4.25 46.89
C PHE A 128 -2.86 5.07 47.74
N ALA A 129 -4.15 5.11 47.37
CA ALA A 129 -5.17 5.83 48.14
C ALA A 129 -5.36 5.26 49.56
N VAL A 130 -5.41 3.94 49.71
CA VAL A 130 -5.56 3.28 51.03
C VAL A 130 -4.32 3.45 51.92
N ARG A 131 -3.13 3.66 51.33
CA ARG A 131 -1.88 3.85 52.09
C ARG A 131 -1.74 5.25 52.68
N PHE A 132 -2.27 6.28 52.02
CA PHE A 132 -2.21 7.65 52.53
C PHE A 132 -3.26 7.97 53.59
N GLU A 133 -4.39 7.24 53.60
CA GLU A 133 -5.46 7.46 54.59
C GLU A 133 -5.11 6.90 55.99
N ARG A 134 -4.14 5.98 56.10
CA ARG A 134 -3.64 5.48 57.40
C ARG A 134 -2.50 6.30 58.01
N ALA A 135 -1.95 7.29 57.30
CA ALA A 135 -0.82 8.08 57.79
C ALA A 135 -1.25 9.38 58.52
N SER A 136 -2.51 9.78 58.43
CA SER A 136 -3.03 11.04 59.00
C SER A 136 -3.75 10.91 60.35
N TYR A 137 -3.95 9.69 60.87
CA TYR A 137 -4.60 9.44 62.18
C TYR A 137 -3.59 9.03 63.27
N ARG A 138 -2.49 9.76 63.38
CA ARG A 138 -1.53 9.62 64.49
C ARG A 138 -0.88 10.97 64.82
N ARG A 139 -1.67 11.87 65.40
CA ARG A 139 -1.21 12.91 66.31
C ARG A 139 -2.18 13.01 67.47
#